data_AF-A0A923L8U6-F1
#
_entry.id   AF-A0A923L8U6-F1
#
_cell.length_a   1.000
_cell.length_b   1.000
_cell.length_c   1.000
_cell.angle_alpha   90.00
_cell.angle_beta   90.00
_cell.angle_gamma   90.00
#
_symmetry.space_group_name_H-M   'P 1'
#
loop_
_entity.id
_entity.type
_entity.pdbx_description
1 polymer ?
#
loop_
_entity_poly.entity_id
_entity_poly.type
_entity_poly.pdbx_seq_one_letter_code
_entity_poly.pdbx_strand_id
1 'polypeptide(L)'
;MNNEFIWQEDVDFCGIVIRFAIIKFDGTNKYGACVAQMFDDEFVMVDAAICNNFNGARSFLLSNAIKGNLEKLEFIGENLELMYFASKKFRRMQ
;
A
#
# COMPACT_ATOMS: atom_id res chain seq x y z
N MET A 1 -16.14 19.85 -11.96
CA MET A 1 -15.08 19.71 -10.93
C MET A 1 -13.83 19.28 -11.66
N ASN A 2 -12.80 20.13 -11.74
CA ASN A 2 -11.51 19.72 -12.28
C ASN A 2 -10.64 19.30 -11.10
N ASN A 3 -10.71 18.03 -10.74
CA ASN A 3 -9.82 17.51 -9.71
C ASN A 3 -8.42 17.35 -10.32
N GLU A 4 -7.45 18.11 -9.83
CA GLU A 4 -6.08 18.09 -10.36
C GLU A 4 -5.19 17.16 -9.53
N PHE A 5 -4.46 16.28 -10.20
CA PHE A 5 -3.37 15.53 -9.59
C PHE A 5 -2.20 16.48 -9.33
N ILE A 6 -1.95 16.77 -8.06
CA ILE A 6 -0.84 17.63 -7.66
C ILE A 6 0.42 16.82 -7.37
N TRP A 7 0.28 15.51 -7.15
CA TRP A 7 1.38 14.58 -7.02
C TRP A 7 0.92 13.16 -7.38
N GLN A 8 1.79 12.41 -8.04
CA GLN A 8 1.58 11.01 -8.39
C GLN A 8 2.94 10.32 -8.50
N GLU A 9 3.04 9.11 -7.98
CA GLU A 9 4.21 8.25 -8.12
C GLU A 9 3.77 6.80 -8.31
N ASP A 10 4.39 6.14 -9.27
CA ASP A 10 4.16 4.73 -9.58
C ASP A 10 5.37 3.92 -9.10
N VAL A 11 5.13 2.89 -8.28
CA VAL A 11 6.17 2.02 -7.73
C VAL A 11 5.95 0.60 -8.25
N ASP A 12 6.95 0.06 -8.92
CA ASP A 12 6.97 -1.33 -9.39
C ASP A 12 7.53 -2.25 -8.30
N PHE A 13 6.75 -3.25 -7.94
CA PHE A 13 7.17 -4.37 -7.10
C PHE A 13 7.05 -5.68 -7.88
N CYS A 14 8.12 -6.07 -8.56
CA CYS A 14 8.21 -7.34 -9.31
C CYS A 14 7.07 -7.53 -10.33
N GLY A 15 6.72 -6.47 -11.06
CA GLY A 15 5.64 -6.48 -12.05
C GLY A 15 4.25 -6.14 -11.48
N ILE A 16 4.13 -5.89 -10.17
CA ILE A 16 2.94 -5.29 -9.56
C ILE A 16 3.18 -3.79 -9.44
N VAL A 17 2.46 -2.99 -10.23
CA VAL A 17 2.57 -1.53 -10.18
C VAL A 17 1.54 -0.98 -9.18
N ILE A 18 2.02 -0.23 -8.19
CA ILE A 18 1.20 0.49 -7.22
C ILE A 18 1.37 1.99 -7.46
N ARG A 19 0.25 2.69 -7.66
CA ARG A 19 0.19 4.14 -7.78
C ARG A 19 -0.22 4.77 -6.47
N PHE A 20 0.57 5.73 -6.03
CA PHE A 20 0.21 6.66 -4.97
C PHE A 20 -0.11 8.01 -5.61
N ALA A 21 -1.24 8.61 -5.26
CA ALA A 21 -1.61 9.90 -5.81
C ALA A 21 -2.25 10.82 -4.78
N ILE A 22 -1.99 12.12 -4.93
CA ILE A 22 -2.65 13.18 -4.18
C ILE A 22 -3.38 14.09 -5.17
N ILE A 23 -4.65 14.29 -4.92
CA ILE A 23 -5.57 15.09 -5.73
C ILE A 23 -5.99 16.30 -4.91
N LYS A 24 -5.99 17.50 -5.50
CA LYS A 24 -6.62 18.67 -4.89
C LYS A 24 -8.05 18.79 -5.42
N PHE A 25 -9.01 18.87 -4.52
CA PHE A 25 -10.42 19.01 -4.90
C PHE A 25 -10.76 20.47 -5.17
N ASP A 26 -11.18 20.74 -6.40
CA ASP A 26 -11.60 22.06 -6.85
C ASP A 26 -12.68 22.69 -5.96
N GLY A 27 -12.53 23.98 -5.66
CA GLY A 27 -13.50 24.72 -4.85
C GLY A 27 -13.52 24.35 -3.36
N THR A 28 -12.58 23.52 -2.90
CA THR A 28 -12.43 23.17 -1.48
C THR A 28 -10.99 23.26 -1.00
N ASN A 29 -10.80 23.34 0.31
CA ASN A 29 -9.48 23.20 0.95
C ASN A 29 -9.19 21.73 1.34
N LYS A 30 -9.64 20.77 0.52
CA LYS A 30 -9.48 19.33 0.79
C LYS A 30 -8.56 18.67 -0.24
N TYR A 31 -7.96 17.58 0.20
CA TYR A 31 -7.01 16.78 -0.58
C TYR A 31 -7.47 15.33 -0.56
N GLY A 32 -7.53 14.68 -1.71
CA GLY A 32 -7.68 13.23 -1.80
C GLY A 32 -6.30 12.58 -1.78
N ALA A 33 -6.13 11.53 -1.00
CA ALA A 33 -4.98 10.63 -1.08
C ALA A 33 -5.50 9.27 -1.53
N CYS A 34 -4.94 8.70 -2.59
CA CYS A 34 -5.35 7.39 -3.10
C CYS A 34 -4.17 6.48 -3.36
N VAL A 35 -4.40 5.19 -3.10
CA VAL A 35 -3.54 4.08 -3.45
C VAL A 35 -4.31 3.24 -4.46
N ALA A 36 -3.73 2.99 -5.62
CA ALA A 36 -4.30 2.14 -6.64
C ALA A 36 -3.29 1.10 -7.10
N GLN A 37 -3.75 -0.08 -7.50
CA GLN A 37 -2.92 -1.14 -8.05
C GLN A 37 -3.30 -1.37 -9.50
N MET A 38 -2.30 -1.55 -10.36
CA MET A 38 -2.52 -1.89 -11.76
C MET A 38 -2.93 -3.37 -11.87
N PHE A 39 -4.04 -3.61 -12.57
CA PHE A 39 -4.51 -4.93 -12.98
C PHE A 39 -4.77 -4.88 -14.48
N ASP A 40 -4.12 -5.78 -15.22
CA ASP A 40 -4.06 -5.75 -16.69
C ASP A 40 -3.60 -4.38 -17.19
N ASP A 41 -4.52 -3.54 -17.69
CA ASP A 41 -4.25 -2.21 -18.22
C ASP A 41 -4.92 -1.07 -17.41
N GLU A 42 -5.51 -1.37 -16.25
CA GLU A 42 -6.29 -0.42 -15.46
C GLU A 42 -5.81 -0.30 -14.01
N PHE A 43 -5.88 0.91 -13.45
CA PHE A 43 -5.64 1.14 -12.03
C PHE A 43 -6.92 0.98 -11.23
N VAL A 44 -6.94 -0.01 -10.34
CA VAL A 44 -8.03 -0.25 -9.40
C VAL A 44 -7.67 0.39 -8.05
N MET A 45 -8.56 1.22 -7.51
CA MET A 45 -8.36 1.86 -6.21
C MET A 45 -8.42 0.82 -5.09
N VAL A 46 -7.38 0.79 -4.26
CA VAL A 46 -7.24 -0.14 -3.14
C VAL A 46 -7.56 0.56 -1.82
N ASP A 47 -7.14 1.81 -1.67
CA ASP A 47 -7.43 2.61 -0.48
C ASP A 47 -7.49 4.12 -0.83
N ALA A 48 -8.27 4.88 -0.07
CA ALA A 48 -8.37 6.31 -0.22
C ALA A 48 -8.80 7.04 1.06
N ALA A 49 -8.32 8.28 1.20
CA ALA A 49 -8.74 9.18 2.28
C ALA A 49 -8.90 10.63 1.79
N ILE A 50 -9.81 11.35 2.44
CA ILE A 50 -9.98 12.80 2.27
C ILE A 50 -9.31 13.50 3.46
N CYS A 51 -8.39 14.41 3.15
CA CYS A 51 -7.56 15.13 4.11
C CYS A 51 -7.82 16.64 4.05
N ASN A 52 -7.61 17.32 5.18
CA ASN A 52 -7.80 18.77 5.30
C ASN A 52 -6.60 19.58 4.78
N ASN A 53 -5.46 18.92 4.52
CA ASN A 53 -4.25 19.55 4.01
C ASN A 53 -3.36 18.51 3.29
N PHE A 54 -2.39 19.01 2.53
CA PHE A 54 -1.44 18.19 1.75
C PHE A 54 -0.61 17.24 2.61
N ASN A 55 -0.14 17.71 3.78
CA ASN A 55 0.67 16.87 4.68
C ASN A 55 -0.13 15.70 5.25
N GLY A 56 -1.43 15.89 5.53
CA GLY A 56 -2.33 14.82 5.94
C GLY A 56 -2.47 13.76 4.85
N ALA A 57 -2.64 14.19 3.59
CA ALA A 57 -2.69 13.28 2.44
C ALA A 57 -1.38 12.49 2.29
N ARG A 58 -0.22 13.15 2.40
CA ARG A 58 1.09 12.50 2.36
C ARG A 58 1.30 11.52 3.51
N SER A 59 0.93 11.90 4.75
CA SER A 59 1.05 11.03 5.92
C SER A 59 0.16 9.78 5.80
N PHE A 60 -1.02 9.91 5.19
CA PHE A 60 -1.89 8.77 4.90
C PHE A 60 -1.20 7.78 3.97
N LEU A 61 -0.67 8.26 2.83
CA LEU A 61 0.02 7.39 1.85
C LEU A 61 1.25 6.71 2.45
N LEU A 62 2.06 7.44 3.22
CA LEU A 62 3.23 6.89 3.92
C LEU A 62 2.82 5.83 4.96
N SER A 63 1.78 6.10 5.74
CA SER A 63 1.28 5.14 6.72
C SER A 63 0.78 3.86 6.06
N ASN A 64 0.09 3.99 4.92
CA ASN A 64 -0.37 2.84 4.13
C ASN A 64 0.82 2.00 3.63
N ALA A 65 1.83 2.64 3.04
CA ALA A 65 3.03 1.97 2.55
C ALA A 65 3.81 1.26 3.69
N ILE A 66 3.96 1.91 4.85
CA ILE A 66 4.67 1.32 5.99
C ILE A 66 3.86 0.17 6.61
N LYS A 67 2.58 0.40 6.92
CA LYS A 67 1.73 -0.59 7.59
C LYS A 67 1.53 -1.84 6.73
N GLY A 68 1.25 -1.66 5.44
CA GLY A 68 1.11 -2.77 4.51
C GLY A 68 2.40 -3.59 4.37
N ASN A 69 3.57 -2.96 4.44
CA ASN A 69 4.84 -3.70 4.44
C ASN A 69 5.12 -4.41 5.77
N LEU A 70 4.76 -3.81 6.91
CA LEU A 70 4.88 -4.46 8.22
C LEU A 70 4.02 -5.72 8.31
N GLU A 71 2.75 -5.65 7.90
CA GLU A 71 1.84 -6.81 7.90
C GLU A 71 2.38 -7.95 7.02
N LYS A 72 2.96 -7.62 5.86
CA LYS A 72 3.62 -8.61 4.98
C LYS A 72 4.81 -9.27 5.67
N LEU A 73 5.65 -8.50 6.38
CA LEU A 73 6.80 -9.03 7.10
C LEU A 73 6.39 -9.93 8.27
N GLU A 74 5.33 -9.57 9.00
CA GLU A 74 4.76 -10.39 10.07
C GLU A 74 4.30 -11.74 9.52
N PHE A 75 3.52 -11.74 8.42
CA PHE A 75 3.07 -12.97 7.77
C PHE A 75 4.22 -13.85 7.27
N ILE A 76 5.29 -13.25 6.71
CA ILE A 76 6.50 -14.00 6.32
C ILE A 76 7.16 -14.63 7.55
N GLY A 77 7.25 -13.90 8.65
CA GLY A 77 7.79 -14.39 9.92
C GLY A 77 7.02 -15.61 10.44
N GLU A 78 5.69 -15.54 10.49
CA GLU A 78 4.81 -16.65 10.91
C GLU A 78 5.03 -17.91 10.06
N ASN A 79 5.13 -17.76 8.74
CA ASN A 79 5.37 -18.88 7.83
C ASN A 79 6.73 -19.54 8.05
N LEU A 80 7.78 -18.75 8.30
CA LEU A 80 9.12 -19.27 8.56
C LEU A 80 9.17 -20.05 9.88
N GLU A 81 8.50 -19.58 10.92
CA GLU A 81 8.40 -20.32 12.19
C GLU A 81 7.71 -21.67 12.02
N LEU A 82 6.57 -21.70 11.31
CA LEU A 82 5.84 -22.93 11.01
C LEU A 82 6.73 -23.96 10.30
N MET A 83 7.50 -23.52 9.30
CA MET A 83 8.45 -24.39 8.59
C MET A 83 9.57 -24.90 9.48
N TYR A 84 10.11 -24.06 10.36
CA TYR A 84 11.16 -24.46 11.31
C TYR A 84 10.65 -25.56 12.25
N PHE A 85 9.44 -25.41 12.82
CA PHE A 85 8.83 -26.42 13.68
C PHE A 85 8.52 -27.72 12.94
N ALA A 86 7.99 -27.65 11.71
CA ALA A 86 7.76 -28.82 10.88
C ALA A 86 9.06 -29.60 10.62
N SER A 87 10.15 -28.90 10.30
CA SER A 87 11.45 -29.51 10.05
C SER A 87 12.06 -30.20 11.28
N LYS A 88 11.86 -29.64 12.49
CA LYS A 88 12.30 -30.25 13.74
C LYS A 88 11.52 -31.51 14.09
N LYS A 89 10.19 -31.50 13.86
CA LYS A 89 9.34 -32.67 14.09
C LYS A 89 9.76 -33.84 13.19
N PHE A 90 10.03 -33.56 11.92
CA PHE A 90 10.49 -34.58 10.96
C PHE A 90 11.83 -35.23 11.39
N ARG A 91 12.81 -34.43 11.83
CA ARG A 91 14.10 -34.96 12.34
C ARG A 91 14.00 -35.79 13.62
N ARG A 92 12.92 -35.66 14.40
CA ARG A 92 12.69 -36.49 15.59
C ARG A 92 12.00 -37.82 15.28
N MET A 93 11.48 -37.99 14.05
CA MET A 93 10.83 -39.22 13.59
C MET A 93 11.77 -40.11 12.75
N GLN A 94 13.00 -39.64 12.49
CA GLN A 94 14.10 -40.42 11.91
C GLN A 94 15.06 -40.85 13.02
#